data_AF-A0A521PDP8-F1
#
_entry.id   AF-A0A521PDP8-F1
#
_cell.length_a   1.000
_cell.length_b   1.000
_cell.length_c   1.000
_cell.angle_alpha   90.00
_cell.angle_beta   90.00
_cell.angle_gamma   90.00
#
_symmetry.space_group_name_H-M   'P 1'
#
loop_
_entity.id
_entity.type
_entity.pdbx_description
1 polymer ?
#
loop_
_entity_poly.entity_id
_entity_poly.type
_entity_poly.pdbx_seq_one_letter_code
_entity_poly.pdbx_strand_id
1 'polypeptide(L)'
;MSFARGLLITLALSVLAAFAGAWGGARYIVAQMHDEPPLHEVVHKKLNLTADQERRIAGLERDFAVRRQGLESEMRAANADLARAIEIEHAYSPAVQQAVDRFHRAMGELQKETILHVLAMRQVLTPDQAARFDDTVVKALTDETS
;
A
#
# COMPACT_ATOMS: atom_id res chain seq x y z
N MET A 1 29.03 39.67 -15.38
CA MET A 1 29.25 38.34 -14.73
C MET A 1 28.55 38.17 -13.38
N SER A 2 28.21 39.23 -12.64
CA SER A 2 27.50 39.11 -11.34
C SER A 2 26.02 38.69 -11.46
N PHE A 3 25.31 39.23 -12.46
CA PHE A 3 23.87 38.98 -12.65
C PHE A 3 23.52 37.53 -13.02
N ALA A 4 24.29 36.93 -13.95
CA ALA A 4 24.12 35.52 -14.33
C ALA A 4 24.44 34.56 -13.17
N ARG A 5 25.40 34.92 -12.31
CA ARG A 5 25.77 34.13 -11.14
C ARG A 5 24.69 34.20 -10.05
N GLY A 6 24.10 35.38 -9.84
CA GLY A 6 22.94 35.55 -8.96
C GLY A 6 21.71 34.77 -9.46
N LEU A 7 21.44 34.82 -10.76
CA LEU A 7 20.33 34.07 -11.37
C LEU A 7 20.47 32.55 -11.18
N LEU A 8 21.68 32.02 -11.38
CA LEU A 8 21.98 30.59 -11.18
C LEU A 8 21.81 30.16 -9.72
N ILE A 9 22.20 31.01 -8.77
CA ILE A 9 22.04 30.73 -7.33
C ILE A 9 20.56 30.70 -6.95
N THR A 10 19.77 31.68 -7.42
CA THR A 10 18.33 31.72 -7.14
C THR A 10 17.61 30.53 -7.76
N LEU A 11 18.00 30.12 -8.98
CA LEU A 11 17.44 28.95 -9.66
C LEU A 11 17.79 27.64 -8.91
N ALA A 12 19.03 27.50 -8.44
CA ALA A 12 19.44 26.34 -7.67
C ALA A 12 18.69 26.26 -6.32
N LEU A 13 18.53 27.38 -5.63
CA LEU A 13 17.81 27.45 -4.36
C LEU A 13 16.32 27.15 -4.53
N SER A 14 15.69 27.62 -5.61
CA SER A 14 14.27 27.36 -5.86
C SER A 14 14.02 25.88 -6.19
N VAL A 15 14.90 25.24 -6.96
CA VAL A 15 14.83 23.79 -7.24
C VAL A 15 15.02 22.97 -5.97
N LEU A 16 15.99 23.32 -5.12
CA LEU A 16 16.21 22.66 -3.83
C LEU A 16 15.01 22.79 -2.90
N ALA A 17 14.43 24.00 -2.81
CA ALA A 17 13.24 24.25 -1.99
C ALA A 17 12.02 23.49 -2.51
N ALA A 18 11.81 23.46 -3.83
CA ALA A 18 10.72 22.70 -4.45
C ALA A 18 10.88 21.19 -4.21
N PHE A 19 12.11 20.66 -4.31
CA PHE A 19 12.38 19.24 -4.07
C PHE A 19 12.18 18.85 -2.60
N ALA A 20 12.66 19.68 -1.66
CA ALA A 20 12.45 19.46 -0.24
C ALA A 20 10.95 19.55 0.15
N GLY A 21 10.23 20.51 -0.43
CA GLY A 21 8.78 20.65 -0.25
C GLY A 21 7.99 19.47 -0.81
N ALA A 22 8.31 19.02 -2.04
CA ALA A 22 7.67 17.87 -2.66
C ALA A 22 7.96 16.57 -1.90
N TRP A 23 9.20 16.35 -1.46
CA TRP A 23 9.57 15.17 -0.69
C TRP A 23 8.92 15.16 0.71
N GLY A 24 8.94 16.30 1.41
CA GLY A 24 8.31 16.45 2.72
C GLY A 24 6.80 16.31 2.66
N GLY A 25 6.16 16.95 1.68
CA GLY A 25 4.72 16.87 1.44
C GLY A 25 4.28 15.46 1.03
N ALA A 26 5.01 14.80 0.13
CA ALA A 26 4.71 13.43 -0.25
C ALA A 26 4.82 12.46 0.93
N ARG A 27 5.87 12.58 1.77
CA ARG A 27 5.97 11.76 2.98
C ARG A 27 4.86 12.01 3.98
N TYR A 28 4.44 13.26 4.16
CA TYR A 28 3.36 13.61 5.08
C TYR A 28 2.01 13.05 4.59
N ILE A 29 1.72 13.19 3.30
CA ILE A 29 0.49 12.67 2.68
C ILE A 29 0.48 11.14 2.72
N VAL A 30 1.58 10.48 2.35
CA VAL A 30 1.70 9.01 2.40
C VAL A 30 1.63 8.49 3.85
N ALA A 31 2.12 9.24 4.84
CA ALA A 31 1.99 8.86 6.24
C ALA A 31 0.54 8.96 6.75
N GLN A 32 -0.26 9.93 6.27
CA GLN A 32 -1.69 10.00 6.57
C GLN A 32 -2.53 8.96 5.84
N MET A 33 -2.08 8.44 4.70
CA MET A 33 -2.80 7.39 3.97
C MET A 33 -2.72 6.00 4.61
N HIS A 34 -1.92 5.81 5.67
CA HIS A 34 -1.76 4.52 6.37
C HIS A 34 -2.76 4.30 7.52
N ASP A 35 -3.85 5.07 7.59
CA ASP A 35 -4.95 4.74 8.50
C ASP A 35 -5.79 3.59 7.91
N GLU A 36 -5.34 2.34 8.09
CA GLU A 36 -6.25 1.18 8.06
C GLU A 36 -7.13 1.20 9.33
N PRO A 37 -8.32 1.82 9.34
CA PRO A 37 -9.43 1.12 10.00
C PRO A 37 -10.82 1.53 9.48
N PRO A 38 -11.42 0.67 8.64
CA PRO A 38 -12.80 0.29 8.90
C PRO A 38 -12.96 -1.20 9.19
N LEU A 39 -12.22 -2.05 8.48
CA LEU A 39 -12.50 -3.49 8.45
C LEU A 39 -11.93 -4.25 9.67
N HIS A 40 -10.64 -4.06 10.00
CA HIS A 40 -10.01 -4.72 11.15
C HIS A 40 -10.69 -4.33 12.48
N GLU A 41 -10.98 -3.04 12.68
CA GLU A 41 -11.62 -2.58 13.92
C GLU A 41 -13.05 -3.10 14.06
N VAL A 42 -13.80 -3.20 12.96
CA VAL A 42 -15.16 -3.75 12.96
C VAL A 42 -15.15 -5.25 13.22
N VAL A 43 -14.23 -6.01 12.63
CA VAL A 43 -14.09 -7.45 12.85
C VAL A 43 -13.88 -7.75 14.33
N HIS A 44 -12.96 -7.03 14.97
CA HIS A 44 -12.57 -7.34 16.36
C HIS A 44 -13.48 -6.69 17.42
N LYS A 45 -14.03 -5.49 17.17
CA LYS A 45 -14.82 -4.78 18.19
C LYS A 45 -16.33 -4.92 18.05
N LYS A 46 -16.87 -5.19 16.85
CA LYS A 46 -18.33 -5.12 16.60
C LYS A 46 -19.01 -6.46 16.36
N LEU A 47 -18.25 -7.52 16.06
CA LEU A 47 -18.81 -8.84 15.73
C LEU A 47 -19.02 -9.77 16.94
N ASN A 48 -18.57 -9.36 18.15
CA ASN A 48 -18.65 -10.18 19.38
C ASN A 48 -18.21 -11.63 19.11
N LEU A 49 -16.99 -11.77 18.61
CA LEU A 49 -16.44 -13.07 18.22
C LEU A 49 -16.35 -13.99 19.43
N THR A 50 -16.61 -15.28 19.23
CA THR A 50 -16.31 -16.28 20.26
C THR A 50 -14.81 -16.51 20.34
N ALA A 51 -14.31 -16.99 21.49
CA ALA A 51 -12.90 -17.33 21.66
C ALA A 51 -12.38 -18.34 20.61
N ASP A 52 -13.26 -19.19 20.06
CA ASP A 52 -12.88 -20.08 18.97
C ASP A 52 -12.72 -19.33 17.63
N GLN A 53 -13.64 -18.43 17.33
CA GLN A 53 -13.58 -17.58 16.13
C GLN A 53 -12.34 -16.66 16.16
N GLU A 54 -12.05 -16.05 17.31
CA GLU A 54 -10.85 -15.22 17.50
C GLU A 54 -9.57 -16.01 17.20
N ARG A 55 -9.43 -17.23 17.75
CA ARG A 55 -8.26 -18.08 17.48
C ARG A 55 -8.12 -18.45 16.01
N ARG A 56 -9.23 -18.74 15.33
CA ARG A 56 -9.23 -19.07 13.90
C ARG A 56 -8.85 -17.85 13.05
N ILE A 57 -9.42 -16.68 13.34
CA ILE A 57 -9.09 -15.42 12.66
C ILE A 57 -7.64 -15.02 12.89
N ALA A 58 -7.12 -15.12 14.12
CA ALA A 58 -5.71 -14.87 14.42
C ALA A 58 -4.75 -15.82 13.69
N GLY A 59 -5.20 -17.03 13.32
CA GLY A 59 -4.47 -17.90 12.40
C GLY A 59 -4.41 -17.30 10.99
N LEU A 60 -5.57 -16.92 10.44
CA LEU A 60 -5.68 -16.31 9.11
C LEU A 60 -4.87 -15.01 9.00
N GLU A 61 -4.86 -14.18 10.04
CA GLU A 61 -4.10 -12.92 10.09
C GLU A 61 -2.60 -13.15 10.05
N ARG A 62 -2.08 -14.13 10.82
CA ARG A 62 -0.66 -14.48 10.78
C ARG A 62 -0.23 -14.96 9.40
N ASP A 63 -1.04 -15.82 8.79
CA ASP A 63 -0.76 -16.36 7.46
C ASP A 63 -0.80 -15.25 6.39
N PHE A 64 -1.79 -14.35 6.47
CA PHE A 64 -1.88 -13.19 5.59
C PHE A 64 -0.69 -12.23 5.77
N ALA A 65 -0.29 -11.95 7.01
CA ALA A 65 0.83 -11.06 7.30
C ALA A 65 2.14 -11.55 6.67
N VAL A 66 2.40 -12.87 6.71
CA VAL A 66 3.58 -13.47 6.06
C VAL A 66 3.53 -13.28 4.55
N ARG A 67 2.38 -13.55 3.91
CA ARG A 67 2.23 -13.39 2.45
C ARG A 67 2.34 -11.92 2.03
N ARG A 68 1.68 -11.02 2.74
CA ARG A 68 1.76 -9.57 2.54
C ARG A 68 3.22 -9.09 2.61
N GLN A 69 3.95 -9.45 3.65
CA GLN A 69 5.33 -9.03 3.83
C GLN A 69 6.23 -9.52 2.68
N GLY A 70 6.01 -10.74 2.19
CA GLY A 70 6.73 -11.29 1.04
C GLY A 70 6.50 -10.47 -0.23
N LEU A 71 5.24 -10.18 -0.55
CA LEU A 71 4.85 -9.42 -1.76
C LEU A 71 5.32 -7.97 -1.69
N GLU A 72 5.18 -7.31 -0.53
CA GLU A 72 5.73 -5.96 -0.32
C GLU A 72 7.25 -5.93 -0.46
N SER A 73 7.94 -6.98 -0.01
CA SER A 73 9.39 -7.09 -0.20
C SER A 73 9.75 -7.25 -1.67
N GLU A 74 8.96 -8.00 -2.43
CA GLU A 74 9.15 -8.12 -3.88
C GLU A 74 8.93 -6.79 -4.59
N MET A 75 7.89 -6.03 -4.22
CA MET A 75 7.65 -4.68 -4.73
C MET A 75 8.84 -3.75 -4.45
N ARG A 76 9.39 -3.77 -3.23
CA ARG A 76 10.58 -2.98 -2.89
C ARG A 76 11.82 -3.39 -3.70
N ALA A 77 12.02 -4.70 -3.90
CA ALA A 77 13.11 -5.20 -4.72
C ALA A 77 12.97 -4.77 -6.20
N ALA A 78 11.77 -4.88 -6.76
CA ALA A 78 11.47 -4.43 -8.12
C ALA A 78 11.72 -2.91 -8.29
N ASN A 79 11.38 -2.09 -7.30
CA ASN A 79 11.69 -0.66 -7.33
C ASN A 79 13.20 -0.37 -7.26
N ALA A 80 13.95 -1.17 -6.50
CA ALA A 80 15.41 -1.05 -6.49
C ALA A 80 16.01 -1.45 -7.85
N ASP A 81 15.47 -2.46 -8.51
CA ASP A 81 15.86 -2.87 -9.87
C ASP A 81 15.55 -1.76 -10.88
N LEU A 82 14.35 -1.16 -10.79
CA LEU A 82 13.91 -0.04 -11.62
C LEU A 82 14.84 1.16 -11.49
N ALA A 83 15.18 1.55 -10.26
CA ALA A 83 16.07 2.68 -10.00
C ALA A 83 17.45 2.48 -10.67
N ARG A 84 18.03 1.27 -10.56
CA ARG A 84 19.31 0.94 -11.21
C ARG A 84 19.20 0.95 -12.73
N ALA A 85 18.10 0.43 -13.29
CA ALA A 85 17.90 0.41 -14.73
C ALA A 85 17.77 1.83 -15.32
N ILE A 86 17.05 2.72 -14.64
CA ILE A 86 16.92 4.13 -15.03
C ILE A 86 18.27 4.84 -14.98
N GLU A 87 19.07 4.61 -13.93
CA GLU A 87 20.40 5.22 -13.76
C GLU A 87 21.40 4.78 -14.84
N ILE A 88 21.31 3.55 -15.33
CA ILE A 88 22.21 3.04 -16.36
C ILE A 88 21.75 3.48 -17.75
N GLU A 89 20.48 3.27 -18.07
CA GLU A 89 20.00 3.32 -19.46
C GLU A 89 19.33 4.65 -19.83
N HIS A 90 18.88 5.44 -18.84
CA HIS A 90 18.23 6.75 -19.04
C HIS A 90 17.08 6.76 -20.07
N ALA A 91 16.49 5.58 -20.31
CA ALA A 91 15.47 5.34 -21.32
C ALA A 91 14.53 4.24 -20.83
N TYR A 92 13.36 4.14 -21.46
CA TYR A 92 12.46 3.02 -21.22
C TYR A 92 12.99 1.75 -21.89
N SER A 93 13.88 1.06 -21.18
CA SER A 93 14.57 -0.13 -21.66
C SER A 93 13.84 -1.43 -21.31
N PRO A 94 14.28 -2.58 -21.87
CA PRO A 94 13.78 -3.89 -21.44
C PRO A 94 13.94 -4.13 -19.93
N ALA A 95 15.00 -3.62 -19.30
CA ALA A 95 15.22 -3.76 -17.86
C ALA A 95 14.25 -2.90 -17.04
N VAL A 96 13.99 -1.66 -17.47
CA VAL A 96 12.96 -0.79 -16.89
C VAL A 96 11.59 -1.44 -16.98
N GLN A 97 11.21 -1.93 -18.17
CA GLN A 97 9.95 -2.63 -18.38
C GLN A 97 9.83 -3.87 -17.49
N GLN A 98 10.86 -4.70 -17.41
CA GLN A 98 10.85 -5.91 -16.57
C GLN A 98 10.63 -5.58 -15.09
N ALA A 99 11.28 -4.53 -14.58
CA ALA A 99 11.14 -4.11 -13.20
C ALA A 99 9.72 -3.61 -12.90
N VAL A 100 9.14 -2.81 -13.81
CA VAL A 100 7.74 -2.35 -13.73
C VAL A 100 6.77 -3.52 -13.74
N ASP A 101 6.93 -4.47 -14.67
CA ASP A 101 6.07 -5.65 -14.78
C ASP A 101 6.15 -6.54 -13.53
N ARG A 102 7.35 -6.65 -12.93
CA ARG A 102 7.54 -7.36 -11.66
C ARG A 102 6.81 -6.68 -10.50
N PHE A 103 6.92 -5.36 -10.42
CA PHE A 103 6.21 -4.58 -9.41
C PHE A 103 4.69 -4.74 -9.54
N HIS A 104 4.13 -4.61 -10.75
CA HIS A 104 2.70 -4.77 -10.99
C HIS A 104 2.20 -6.19 -10.69
N ARG A 105 2.99 -7.23 -11.00
CA ARG A 105 2.64 -8.61 -10.64
C ARG A 105 2.55 -8.80 -9.13
N ALA A 106 3.55 -8.34 -8.37
CA ALA A 106 3.54 -8.44 -6.92
C ALA A 106 2.39 -7.63 -6.29
N MET A 107 2.11 -6.43 -6.83
CA MET A 107 0.95 -5.62 -6.43
C MET A 107 -0.37 -6.35 -6.69
N GLY A 108 -0.55 -6.94 -7.88
CA GLY A 108 -1.77 -7.66 -8.25
C GLY A 108 -2.00 -8.90 -7.38
N GLU A 109 -0.95 -9.66 -7.08
CA GLU A 109 -1.05 -10.78 -6.14
C GLU A 109 -1.37 -10.30 -4.73
N LEU A 110 -0.83 -9.16 -4.27
CA LEU A 110 -1.16 -8.61 -2.97
C LEU A 110 -2.64 -8.23 -2.88
N GLN A 111 -3.18 -7.58 -3.91
CA GLN A 111 -4.60 -7.23 -3.98
C GLN A 111 -5.49 -8.49 -3.90
N LYS A 112 -5.13 -9.52 -4.66
CA LYS A 112 -5.82 -10.81 -4.65
C LYS A 112 -5.75 -11.50 -3.28
N GLU A 113 -4.59 -11.52 -2.64
CA GLU A 113 -4.41 -12.08 -1.29
C GLU A 113 -5.26 -11.34 -0.25
N THR A 114 -5.37 -10.01 -0.35
CA THR A 114 -6.24 -9.21 0.53
C THR A 114 -7.71 -9.59 0.37
N ILE A 115 -8.20 -9.76 -0.87
CA ILE A 115 -9.58 -10.20 -1.13
C ILE A 115 -9.82 -11.61 -0.56
N LEU A 116 -8.88 -12.53 -0.80
CA LEU A 116 -8.96 -13.90 -0.27
C LEU A 116 -8.96 -13.92 1.26
N HIS A 117 -8.16 -13.08 1.90
CA HIS A 117 -8.11 -12.94 3.35
C HIS A 117 -9.44 -12.46 3.93
N VAL A 118 -10.04 -11.42 3.34
CA VAL A 118 -11.37 -10.91 3.73
C VAL A 118 -12.44 -12.00 3.61
N LEU A 119 -12.46 -12.73 2.49
CA LEU A 119 -13.41 -13.83 2.28
C LEU A 119 -13.17 -15.01 3.24
N ALA A 120 -11.91 -15.31 3.58
CA ALA A 120 -11.58 -16.35 4.55
C ALA A 120 -12.06 -16.00 5.96
N MET A 121 -11.90 -14.74 6.40
CA MET A 121 -12.44 -14.27 7.68
C MET A 121 -13.96 -14.41 7.72
N ARG A 122 -14.65 -14.03 6.63
CA ARG A 122 -16.11 -14.18 6.50
C ARG A 122 -16.58 -15.61 6.76
N GLN A 123 -15.85 -16.63 6.30
CA GLN A 123 -16.21 -18.04 6.46
C GLN A 123 -16.14 -18.55 7.91
N VAL A 124 -15.50 -17.80 8.82
CA VAL A 124 -15.43 -18.14 10.25
C VAL A 124 -16.68 -17.65 11.00
N LEU A 125 -17.40 -16.69 10.43
CA LEU A 125 -18.50 -15.99 11.07
C LEU A 125 -19.83 -16.77 11.01
N THR A 126 -20.70 -16.53 11.99
CA THR A 126 -22.10 -16.95 11.90
C THR A 126 -22.85 -16.13 10.84
N PRO A 127 -24.03 -16.56 10.37
CA PRO A 127 -24.80 -15.81 9.39
C PRO A 127 -25.06 -14.34 9.81
N ASP A 128 -25.42 -14.11 11.08
CA ASP A 128 -25.69 -12.76 11.60
C ASP A 128 -24.45 -11.87 11.73
N GLN A 129 -23.27 -12.49 11.97
CA GLN A 129 -21.99 -11.79 11.98
C GLN A 129 -21.54 -11.47 10.55
N ALA A 130 -21.68 -12.44 9.63
CA ALA A 130 -21.35 -12.26 8.22
C ALA A 130 -22.16 -11.14 7.58
N ALA A 131 -23.46 -11.00 7.89
CA ALA A 131 -24.27 -9.89 7.38
C ALA A 131 -23.72 -8.50 7.78
N ARG A 132 -23.25 -8.36 9.03
CA ARG A 132 -22.63 -7.12 9.52
C ARG A 132 -21.24 -6.88 8.94
N PHE A 133 -20.47 -7.96 8.77
CA PHE A 133 -19.18 -7.92 8.11
C PHE A 133 -19.31 -7.48 6.65
N ASP A 134 -20.24 -8.07 5.91
CA ASP A 134 -20.49 -7.79 4.49
C ASP A 134 -20.90 -6.31 4.28
N ASP A 135 -21.78 -5.76 5.10
CA ASP A 135 -22.15 -4.32 5.07
C ASP A 135 -20.93 -3.40 5.26
N THR A 136 -19.99 -3.81 6.13
CA THR A 136 -18.77 -3.05 6.38
C THR A 136 -17.79 -3.16 5.22
N VAL A 137 -17.63 -4.35 4.64
CA VAL A 137 -16.79 -4.56 3.45
C VAL A 137 -17.31 -3.71 2.29
N VAL A 138 -18.63 -3.72 2.05
CA VAL A 138 -19.25 -2.92 0.99
C VAL A 138 -18.96 -1.44 1.21
N LYS A 139 -19.22 -0.90 2.41
CA LYS A 139 -18.92 0.50 2.73
C LYS A 139 -17.46 0.84 2.49
N ALA A 140 -16.54 0.03 3.00
CA ALA A 140 -15.10 0.26 2.81
C ALA A 140 -14.66 0.23 1.34
N LEU A 141 -15.36 -0.52 0.47
CA LEU A 141 -15.09 -0.58 -0.97
C LEU A 141 -15.82 0.51 -1.78
N THR A 142 -16.88 1.11 -1.22
CA THR A 142 -17.70 2.14 -1.89
C THR A 142 -17.49 3.55 -1.35
N ASP A 143 -16.81 3.72 -0.21
CA ASP A 143 -16.47 5.02 0.39
C ASP A 143 -15.33 5.74 -0.36
N GLU A 144 -15.34 5.70 -1.69
CA GLU A 144 -14.70 6.70 -2.54
C GLU A 144 -15.67 7.89 -2.70
N THR A 145 -15.99 8.62 -1.63
CA THR A 145 -16.48 10.03 -1.64
C THR A 145 -16.97 10.45 -0.26
N SER A 146 -16.13 11.10 0.53
CA SER A 146 -16.51 12.11 1.54
C SER A 146 -15.32 13.00 1.85
#